data_AF-A0A2V8F864-F1
#
_entry.id   AF-A0A2V8F864-F1
#
_cell.length_a   1.000
_cell.length_b   1.000
_cell.length_c   1.000
_cell.angle_alpha   90.00
_cell.angle_beta   90.00
_cell.angle_gamma   90.00
#
_symmetry.space_group_name_H-M   'P 1'
#
loop_
_entity.id
_entity.type
_entity.pdbx_description
1 polymer ?
#
loop_
_entity_poly.entity_id
_entity_poly.type
_entity_poly.pdbx_seq_one_letter_code
_entity_poly.pdbx_strand_id
1 'polypeptide(L)'
;MVPLLACAIFVLPARSKGQERTDRQVVLVTPDTGDGRFDATREAIAFWNQTLAELKLRARLLEVNVLVAPPISRALENYTRQVWLLAGRPAPKDEGPQPPRALLELPGDIVVFLSNQQFFSFAWPFAGRTRYFIGIQTDRTEPMTYANVTRNVIAHEFGHALGLEHNGNTPTLMCGPCEHLLYWSEQPLFFPLTARERGRLQRLHQAE
;
A
#
# COMPACT_ATOMS: atom_id res chain seq x y z
N MET A 1 -48.32 1.74 -25.13
CA MET A 1 -47.16 2.59 -24.79
C MET A 1 -46.10 1.69 -24.16
N VAL A 2 -45.00 1.43 -24.88
CA VAL A 2 -43.85 0.64 -24.39
C VAL A 2 -42.79 1.64 -23.92
N PRO A 3 -42.22 1.53 -22.71
CA PRO A 3 -41.19 2.47 -22.27
C PRO A 3 -39.86 2.09 -22.93
N LEU A 4 -39.22 3.08 -23.56
CA LEU A 4 -37.84 3.00 -24.03
C LEU A 4 -36.90 2.96 -22.81
N LEU A 5 -36.20 1.85 -22.66
CA LEU A 5 -35.12 1.71 -21.69
C LEU A 5 -33.89 2.46 -22.25
N ALA A 6 -33.57 3.62 -21.70
CA ALA A 6 -32.36 4.35 -22.05
C ALA A 6 -31.14 3.65 -21.42
N CYS A 7 -30.36 2.96 -22.25
CA CYS A 7 -29.10 2.35 -21.85
C CYS A 7 -28.03 3.45 -21.84
N ALA A 8 -27.66 3.93 -20.65
CA ALA A 8 -26.55 4.88 -20.49
C ALA A 8 -25.22 4.13 -20.68
N ILE A 9 -24.62 4.28 -21.86
CA ILE A 9 -23.26 3.80 -22.13
C ILE A 9 -22.30 4.79 -21.46
N PHE A 10 -21.75 4.40 -20.31
CA PHE A 10 -20.62 5.09 -19.71
C PHE A 10 -19.36 4.78 -20.53
N VAL A 11 -18.98 5.72 -21.39
CA VAL A 11 -17.69 5.67 -22.10
C VAL A 11 -16.61 6.01 -21.08
N LEU A 12 -15.90 4.99 -20.59
CA LEU A 12 -14.65 5.20 -19.85
C LEU A 12 -13.60 5.76 -20.81
N PRO A 13 -12.89 6.85 -20.46
CA PRO A 13 -11.87 7.42 -21.34
C PRO A 13 -10.73 6.41 -21.54
N ALA A 14 -10.39 6.15 -22.80
CA ALA A 14 -9.27 5.28 -23.17
C ALA A 14 -7.95 5.85 -22.62
N ARG A 15 -7.24 5.06 -21.82
CA ARG A 15 -5.91 5.43 -21.31
C ARG A 15 -4.87 5.31 -22.43
N SER A 16 -3.93 6.25 -22.49
CA SER A 16 -2.83 6.18 -23.44
C SER A 16 -1.79 5.13 -23.01
N LYS A 17 -1.16 4.45 -23.97
CA LYS A 17 -0.12 3.42 -23.72
C LYS A 17 1.05 3.90 -22.85
N GLY A 18 1.33 5.21 -22.83
CA GLY A 18 2.37 5.80 -21.98
C GLY A 18 1.95 5.97 -20.52
N GLN A 19 0.65 6.09 -20.25
CA GLN A 19 0.08 6.22 -18.91
C GLN A 19 -0.10 4.85 -18.23
N GLU A 20 -0.34 3.80 -19.01
CA GLU A 20 -0.37 2.40 -18.52
C GLU A 20 0.95 1.93 -17.89
N ARG A 21 2.10 2.48 -18.32
CA ARG A 21 3.43 2.02 -17.85
C ARG A 21 3.87 2.67 -16.52
N THR A 22 3.25 3.77 -16.11
CA THR A 22 3.56 4.48 -14.85
C THR A 22 2.57 4.18 -13.74
N ASP A 23 1.34 3.80 -14.10
CA ASP A 23 0.33 3.38 -13.12
C ASP A 23 0.80 2.07 -12.45
N ARG A 24 0.63 1.96 -11.13
CA ARG A 24 0.97 0.79 -10.32
C ARG A 24 -0.30 0.08 -9.90
N GLN A 25 -0.43 -1.18 -10.27
CA GLN A 25 -1.59 -1.99 -9.96
C GLN A 25 -1.51 -2.53 -8.53
N VAL A 26 -2.56 -2.31 -7.74
CA VAL A 26 -2.69 -2.72 -6.34
C VAL A 26 -3.71 -3.85 -6.25
N VAL A 27 -3.29 -4.99 -5.70
CA VAL A 27 -4.15 -6.10 -5.28
C VAL A 27 -4.28 -6.07 -3.78
N LEU A 28 -5.51 -6.05 -3.29
CA LEU A 28 -5.79 -6.14 -1.87
C LEU A 28 -6.23 -7.56 -1.52
N VAL A 29 -5.60 -8.16 -0.52
CA VAL A 29 -5.95 -9.45 0.04
C VAL A 29 -6.39 -9.25 1.48
N THR A 30 -7.67 -9.53 1.75
CA THR A 30 -8.34 -9.27 3.03
C THR A 30 -8.88 -10.57 3.64
N PRO A 31 -8.87 -10.75 4.98
CA PRO A 31 -9.44 -11.92 5.62
C PRO A 31 -10.97 -11.96 5.54
N ASP A 32 -11.63 -10.81 5.49
CA ASP A 32 -13.09 -10.72 5.43
C ASP A 32 -13.58 -9.41 4.76
N THR A 33 -14.87 -9.35 4.43
CA THR A 33 -15.50 -8.20 3.76
C THR A 33 -15.76 -7.01 4.69
N GLY A 34 -15.72 -7.22 6.00
CA GLY A 34 -15.97 -6.19 7.02
C GLY A 34 -14.69 -5.64 7.65
N ASP A 35 -13.52 -6.01 7.13
CA ASP A 35 -12.23 -5.58 7.64
C ASP A 35 -12.07 -4.06 7.49
N GLY A 36 -11.99 -3.34 8.61
CA GLY A 36 -11.91 -1.87 8.63
C GLY A 36 -10.66 -1.31 7.95
N ARG A 37 -9.60 -2.12 7.80
CA ARG A 37 -8.39 -1.74 7.06
C ARG A 37 -8.63 -1.64 5.55
N PHE A 38 -9.72 -2.18 5.04
CA PHE A 38 -10.12 -2.06 3.65
C PHE A 38 -10.33 -0.59 3.25
N ASP A 39 -11.17 0.13 4.01
CA ASP A 39 -11.42 1.55 3.76
C ASP A 39 -10.15 2.39 3.98
N ALA A 40 -9.40 2.09 5.04
CA ALA A 40 -8.11 2.75 5.30
C ALA A 40 -7.11 2.56 4.16
N THR A 41 -7.10 1.40 3.49
CA THR A 41 -6.25 1.14 2.32
C THR A 41 -6.67 2.02 1.14
N ARG A 42 -7.97 2.14 0.87
CA ARG A 42 -8.50 2.98 -0.20
C ARG A 42 -8.24 4.46 0.05
N GLU A 43 -8.37 4.91 1.29
CA GLU A 43 -8.02 6.26 1.70
C GLU A 43 -6.52 6.54 1.52
N ALA A 44 -5.64 5.59 1.87
CA ALA A 44 -4.21 5.72 1.63
C ALA A 44 -3.87 5.79 0.13
N ILE A 45 -4.54 4.98 -0.70
CA ILE A 45 -4.44 5.07 -2.18
C ILE A 45 -4.87 6.46 -2.66
N ALA A 46 -5.98 6.99 -2.15
CA ALA A 46 -6.48 8.32 -2.50
C ALA A 46 -5.49 9.43 -2.09
N PHE A 47 -4.97 9.37 -0.86
CA PHE A 47 -3.94 10.27 -0.35
C PHE A 47 -2.71 10.30 -1.25
N TRP A 48 -2.22 9.13 -1.66
CA TRP A 48 -1.06 9.04 -2.55
C TRP A 48 -1.36 9.55 -3.94
N ASN A 49 -2.51 9.22 -4.52
CA ASN A 49 -2.93 9.73 -5.83
C ASN A 49 -3.07 11.25 -5.83
N GLN A 50 -3.64 11.83 -4.78
CA GLN A 50 -3.68 13.28 -4.60
C GLN A 50 -2.27 13.88 -4.51
N THR A 51 -1.40 13.29 -3.69
CA THR A 51 -0.01 13.74 -3.52
C THR A 51 0.76 13.70 -4.85
N LEU A 52 0.64 12.61 -5.60
CA LEU A 52 1.29 12.46 -6.90
C LEU A 52 0.76 13.50 -7.91
N ALA A 53 -0.56 13.76 -7.91
CA ALA A 53 -1.17 14.79 -8.75
C ALA A 53 -0.70 16.21 -8.38
N GLU A 54 -0.63 16.54 -7.09
CA GLU A 54 -0.08 17.82 -6.59
C GLU A 54 1.37 18.03 -7.07
N LEU A 55 2.16 16.96 -7.09
CA LEU A 55 3.54 16.96 -7.58
C LEU A 55 3.64 16.92 -9.11
N LYS A 56 2.51 16.91 -9.83
CA LYS A 56 2.39 16.82 -11.29
C LYS A 56 3.01 15.55 -11.87
N LEU A 57 2.95 14.44 -11.12
CA LEU A 57 3.45 13.14 -11.54
C LEU A 57 2.36 12.34 -12.24
N ARG A 58 2.73 11.60 -13.29
CA ARG A 58 1.78 10.81 -14.09
C ARG A 58 1.37 9.50 -13.41
N ALA A 59 2.24 8.96 -12.56
CA ALA A 59 2.02 7.69 -11.87
C ALA A 59 0.79 7.77 -10.94
N ARG A 60 0.02 6.68 -10.89
CA ARG A 60 -1.12 6.50 -9.99
C ARG A 60 -1.12 5.10 -9.39
N LEU A 61 -1.64 4.98 -8.17
CA LEU A 61 -1.98 3.71 -7.55
C LEU A 61 -3.41 3.33 -7.93
N LEU A 62 -3.59 2.12 -8.45
CA LEU A 62 -4.89 1.64 -8.94
C LEU A 62 -5.27 0.34 -8.25
N GLU A 63 -6.33 0.34 -7.45
CA GLU A 63 -6.94 -0.91 -6.99
C GLU A 63 -7.53 -1.65 -8.20
N VAL A 64 -6.97 -2.82 -8.52
CA VAL A 64 -7.42 -3.64 -9.66
C VAL A 64 -8.13 -4.91 -9.24
N ASN A 65 -7.92 -5.38 -8.01
CA ASN A 65 -8.55 -6.58 -7.50
C ASN A 65 -8.59 -6.60 -5.97
N VAL A 66 -9.65 -7.23 -5.44
CA VAL A 66 -9.83 -7.49 -4.00
C VAL A 66 -10.13 -8.97 -3.83
N LEU A 67 -9.25 -9.67 -3.10
CA LEU A 67 -9.39 -11.08 -2.79
C LEU A 67 -9.79 -11.23 -1.33
N VAL A 68 -11.00 -11.74 -1.08
CA VAL A 68 -11.53 -11.95 0.28
C VAL A 68 -11.36 -13.41 0.68
N ALA A 69 -10.73 -13.63 1.82
CA ALA A 69 -10.43 -14.96 2.37
C ALA A 69 -9.91 -15.99 1.33
N PRO A 70 -9.01 -15.61 0.40
CA PRO A 70 -8.63 -16.53 -0.66
C PRO A 70 -7.81 -17.73 -0.11
N PRO A 71 -7.79 -18.88 -0.79
CA PRO A 71 -7.00 -20.05 -0.36
C PRO A 71 -5.51 -19.76 -0.16
N ILE A 72 -4.97 -18.73 -0.83
CA ILE A 72 -3.57 -18.29 -0.70
C ILE A 72 -3.25 -17.67 0.68
N SER A 73 -4.25 -17.22 1.46
CA SER A 73 -4.03 -16.46 2.71
C SER A 73 -3.04 -17.13 3.66
N ARG A 74 -3.12 -18.46 3.84
CA ARG A 74 -2.18 -19.19 4.71
C ARG A 74 -0.72 -19.08 4.23
N ALA A 75 -0.49 -19.09 2.93
CA ALA A 75 0.85 -18.92 2.36
C ALA A 75 1.36 -17.49 2.57
N LEU A 76 0.48 -16.49 2.45
CA LEU A 76 0.84 -15.09 2.71
C LEU A 76 1.13 -14.86 4.20
N GLU A 77 0.34 -15.41 5.12
CA GLU A 77 0.65 -15.35 6.57
C GLU A 77 2.02 -15.96 6.89
N ASN A 78 2.33 -17.12 6.31
CA ASN A 78 3.63 -17.75 6.49
C ASN A 78 4.77 -16.91 5.93
N TYR A 79 4.55 -16.23 4.80
CA TYR A 79 5.52 -15.36 4.18
C TYR A 79 5.74 -14.08 4.99
N THR A 80 4.67 -13.46 5.49
CA THR A 80 4.71 -12.34 6.44
C THR A 80 5.59 -12.65 7.64
N ARG A 81 5.39 -13.81 8.27
CA ARG A 81 6.22 -14.25 9.39
C ARG A 81 7.70 -14.41 9.00
N GLN A 82 8.00 -14.92 7.81
CA GLN A 82 9.38 -15.07 7.34
C GLN A 82 10.05 -13.71 7.12
N VAL A 83 9.35 -12.76 6.46
CA VAL A 83 9.86 -11.40 6.26
C VAL A 83 10.09 -10.71 7.60
N TRP A 84 9.12 -10.78 8.51
CA TRP A 84 9.22 -10.16 9.83
C TRP A 84 10.36 -10.75 10.68
N LEU A 85 10.63 -12.07 10.62
CA LEU A 85 11.76 -12.68 11.32
C LEU A 85 13.13 -12.20 10.83
N LEU A 86 13.20 -11.66 9.61
CA LEU A 86 14.40 -11.01 9.07
C LEU A 86 14.51 -9.55 9.49
N ALA A 87 13.39 -8.87 9.76
CA ALA A 87 13.38 -7.51 10.25
C ALA A 87 14.12 -7.44 11.61
N GLY A 88 15.26 -6.76 11.62
CA GLY A 88 16.15 -6.68 12.79
C GLY A 88 17.37 -7.61 12.75
N ARG A 89 17.55 -8.40 11.69
CA ARG A 89 18.78 -9.18 11.46
C ARG A 89 19.58 -8.59 10.30
N PRO A 90 20.93 -8.60 10.36
CA PRO A 90 21.77 -8.28 9.21
C PRO A 90 21.67 -9.43 8.19
N ALA A 91 20.63 -9.43 7.36
CA ALA A 91 20.57 -10.29 6.19
C ALA A 91 21.43 -9.69 5.06
N PRO A 92 22.06 -10.51 4.20
CA PRO A 92 22.60 -10.02 2.94
C PRO A 92 21.50 -9.27 2.19
N LYS A 93 21.80 -8.06 1.70
CA LYS A 93 20.81 -7.11 1.13
C LYS A 93 19.96 -7.68 -0.03
N ASP A 94 20.29 -8.87 -0.52
CA ASP A 94 19.71 -9.50 -1.70
C ASP A 94 19.05 -10.88 -1.44
N GLU A 95 19.06 -11.39 -0.19
CA GLU A 95 18.46 -12.71 0.15
C GLU A 95 17.30 -12.55 1.13
N GLY A 96 16.18 -12.02 0.63
CA GLY A 96 14.89 -12.14 1.30
C GLY A 96 14.38 -13.59 1.30
N PRO A 97 13.31 -13.89 2.05
CA PRO A 97 12.69 -15.20 1.97
C PRO A 97 12.14 -15.39 0.56
N GLN A 98 12.21 -16.62 0.03
CA GLN A 98 11.65 -16.91 -1.28
C GLN A 98 10.13 -16.64 -1.26
N PRO A 99 9.62 -15.73 -2.12
CA PRO A 99 8.19 -15.47 -2.20
C PRO A 99 7.43 -16.74 -2.61
N PRO A 100 6.27 -17.04 -2.00
CA PRO A 100 5.48 -18.18 -2.41
C PRO A 100 5.00 -18.01 -3.86
N ARG A 101 4.98 -19.11 -4.63
CA ARG A 101 4.57 -19.11 -6.04
C ARG A 101 3.24 -18.39 -6.26
N ALA A 102 2.27 -18.63 -5.38
CA ALA A 102 0.96 -18.01 -5.48
C ALA A 102 1.01 -16.46 -5.35
N LEU A 103 1.96 -15.88 -4.61
CA LEU A 103 2.17 -14.43 -4.56
C LEU A 103 2.77 -13.91 -5.88
N LEU A 104 3.71 -14.67 -6.47
CA LEU A 104 4.30 -14.33 -7.77
C LEU A 104 3.26 -14.29 -8.89
N GLU A 105 2.27 -15.18 -8.82
CA GLU A 105 1.18 -15.33 -9.79
C GLU A 105 0.06 -14.28 -9.65
N LEU A 106 0.01 -13.52 -8.55
CA LEU A 106 -1.00 -12.45 -8.40
C LEU A 106 -0.77 -11.31 -9.43
N PRO A 107 -1.83 -10.81 -10.08
CA PRO A 107 -1.71 -9.73 -11.06
C PRO A 107 -1.58 -8.39 -10.34
N GLY A 108 -0.36 -7.87 -10.16
CA GLY A 108 -0.19 -6.56 -9.54
C GLY A 108 1.27 -6.22 -9.22
N ASP A 109 1.53 -4.93 -9.18
CA ASP A 109 2.82 -4.36 -8.78
C ASP A 109 2.92 -4.19 -7.26
N ILE A 110 1.78 -4.04 -6.58
CA ILE A 110 1.70 -3.95 -5.14
C ILE A 110 0.63 -4.92 -4.66
N VAL A 111 1.00 -5.84 -3.77
CA VAL A 111 0.07 -6.73 -3.10
C VAL A 111 -0.01 -6.31 -1.65
N VAL A 112 -1.16 -5.78 -1.23
CA VAL A 112 -1.46 -5.43 0.16
C VAL A 112 -2.14 -6.63 0.80
N PHE A 113 -1.54 -7.18 1.85
CA PHE A 113 -2.08 -8.29 2.62
C PHE A 113 -2.44 -7.85 4.03
N LEU A 114 -3.74 -7.88 4.32
CA LEU A 114 -4.28 -7.61 5.65
C LEU A 114 -4.19 -8.91 6.46
N SER A 115 -3.22 -8.98 7.37
CA SER A 115 -2.96 -10.19 8.15
C SER A 115 -3.77 -10.20 9.44
N ASN A 116 -4.11 -11.38 9.92
CA ASN A 116 -4.71 -11.55 11.26
C ASN A 116 -3.65 -11.57 12.38
N GLN A 117 -2.37 -11.48 12.05
CA GLN A 117 -1.26 -11.54 13.00
C GLN A 117 -0.86 -10.16 13.51
N GLN A 118 -0.23 -10.14 14.69
CA GLN A 118 0.38 -8.96 15.27
C GLN A 118 1.89 -8.94 14.94
N PHE A 119 2.35 -7.90 14.24
CA PHE A 119 3.74 -7.70 13.83
C PHE A 119 3.94 -6.23 13.41
N PHE A 120 5.17 -5.78 13.18
CA PHE A 120 5.39 -4.46 12.58
C PHE A 120 5.10 -4.51 11.09
N SER A 121 4.07 -3.78 10.64
CA SER A 121 3.75 -3.63 9.22
C SER A 121 4.98 -3.25 8.40
N PHE A 122 5.01 -3.66 7.14
CA PHE A 122 6.17 -3.47 6.26
C PHE A 122 5.77 -3.45 4.79
N ALA A 123 6.65 -2.88 3.96
CA ALA A 123 6.68 -3.05 2.52
C ALA A 123 7.96 -3.76 2.08
N TRP A 124 7.83 -4.90 1.41
CA TRP A 124 8.95 -5.76 1.03
C TRP A 124 8.99 -6.02 -0.48
N PRO A 125 10.11 -5.78 -1.18
CA PRO A 125 10.22 -6.15 -2.60
C PRO A 125 10.24 -7.68 -2.75
N PHE A 126 9.42 -8.23 -3.64
CA PHE A 126 9.33 -9.70 -3.80
C PHE A 126 9.54 -10.21 -5.23
N ALA A 127 9.59 -9.34 -6.24
CA ALA A 127 9.92 -9.73 -7.60
C ALA A 127 10.60 -8.56 -8.32
N GLY A 128 11.93 -8.54 -8.25
CA GLY A 128 12.73 -7.39 -8.64
C GLY A 128 12.46 -6.17 -7.77
N ARG A 129 12.78 -4.99 -8.28
CA ARG A 129 12.61 -3.70 -7.56
C ARG A 129 11.28 -3.01 -7.87
N THR A 130 10.40 -3.66 -8.63
CA THR A 130 9.14 -3.08 -9.12
C THR A 130 7.90 -3.66 -8.47
N ARG A 131 8.00 -4.85 -7.83
CA ARG A 131 6.87 -5.51 -7.17
C ARG A 131 7.04 -5.58 -5.66
N TYR A 132 6.03 -5.13 -4.93
CA TYR A 132 6.05 -4.98 -3.47
C TYR A 132 4.93 -5.76 -2.79
N PHE A 133 5.26 -6.42 -1.70
CA PHE A 133 4.35 -7.09 -0.80
C PHE A 133 4.27 -6.26 0.47
N ILE A 134 3.09 -5.70 0.74
CA ILE A 134 2.82 -4.90 1.92
C ILE A 134 2.09 -5.78 2.92
N GLY A 135 2.73 -6.10 4.03
CA GLY A 135 2.10 -6.80 5.15
C GLY A 135 1.55 -5.79 6.14
N ILE A 136 0.24 -5.81 6.37
CA ILE A 136 -0.42 -4.95 7.38
C ILE A 136 -0.88 -5.83 8.53
N GLN A 137 -0.45 -5.50 9.75
CA GLN A 137 -0.86 -6.22 10.95
C GLN A 137 -2.35 -6.09 11.26
N THR A 138 -2.83 -6.90 12.20
CA THR A 138 -4.21 -6.83 12.71
C THR A 138 -4.53 -5.45 13.30
N ASP A 139 -5.76 -4.99 13.06
CA ASP A 139 -6.36 -3.78 13.64
C ASP A 139 -7.18 -4.03 14.90
N ARG A 140 -7.19 -5.27 15.41
CA ARG A 140 -7.97 -5.69 16.58
C ARG A 140 -7.34 -5.29 17.91
N THR A 141 -6.11 -4.77 17.88
CA THR A 141 -5.37 -4.38 19.07
C THR A 141 -4.85 -2.96 18.91
N GLU A 142 -4.83 -2.22 20.01
CA GLU A 142 -4.16 -0.92 20.04
C GLU A 142 -2.69 -1.04 19.62
N PRO A 143 -2.14 -0.02 18.95
CA PRO A 143 -2.79 1.26 18.61
C PRO A 143 -3.51 1.24 17.24
N MET A 144 -3.59 0.08 16.56
CA MET A 144 -4.17 0.00 15.22
C MET A 144 -5.70 0.22 15.21
N THR A 145 -6.35 0.11 16.37
CA THR A 145 -7.77 0.46 16.52
C THR A 145 -8.05 1.96 16.35
N TYR A 146 -7.06 2.84 16.47
CA TYR A 146 -7.27 4.28 16.35
C TYR A 146 -7.46 4.71 14.89
N ALA A 147 -8.38 5.66 14.68
CA ALA A 147 -8.83 6.08 13.37
C ALA A 147 -7.67 6.53 12.47
N ASN A 148 -6.75 7.35 12.95
CA ASN A 148 -5.63 7.82 12.14
C ASN A 148 -4.47 6.81 12.04
N VAL A 149 -4.25 5.95 13.04
CA VAL A 149 -3.05 5.10 13.10
C VAL A 149 -3.03 4.11 11.95
N THR A 150 -4.08 3.31 11.77
CA THR A 150 -4.15 2.30 10.70
C THR A 150 -3.96 2.92 9.32
N ARG A 151 -4.59 4.08 9.08
CA ARG A 151 -4.49 4.82 7.80
C ARG A 151 -3.06 5.27 7.53
N ASN A 152 -2.42 5.86 8.52
CA ASN A 152 -1.05 6.33 8.39
C ASN A 152 -0.05 5.19 8.24
N VAL A 153 -0.23 4.08 8.94
CA VAL A 153 0.60 2.88 8.76
C VAL A 153 0.48 2.37 7.33
N ILE A 154 -0.73 2.22 6.79
CA ILE A 154 -0.91 1.77 5.40
C ILE A 154 -0.32 2.78 4.41
N ALA A 155 -0.55 4.07 4.59
CA ALA A 155 0.04 5.10 3.74
C ALA A 155 1.58 5.15 3.83
N HIS A 156 2.15 4.90 5.00
CA HIS A 156 3.60 4.79 5.19
C HIS A 156 4.18 3.64 4.36
N GLU A 157 3.58 2.45 4.43
CA GLU A 157 4.05 1.30 3.64
C GLU A 157 3.92 1.52 2.13
N PHE A 158 2.85 2.20 1.68
CA PHE A 158 2.78 2.66 0.29
C PHE A 158 3.91 3.63 -0.07
N GLY A 159 4.32 4.51 0.85
CA GLY A 159 5.47 5.38 0.67
C GLY A 159 6.76 4.61 0.38
N HIS A 160 7.00 3.51 1.11
CA HIS A 160 8.11 2.61 0.82
C HIS A 160 8.00 1.94 -0.55
N ALA A 161 6.80 1.49 -0.94
CA ALA A 161 6.58 0.91 -2.27
C ALA A 161 6.74 1.92 -3.42
N LEU A 162 6.56 3.22 -3.14
CA LEU A 162 6.85 4.34 -4.04
C LEU A 162 8.32 4.78 -3.99
N GLY A 163 9.14 4.15 -3.16
CA GLY A 163 10.58 4.35 -3.09
C GLY A 163 11.03 5.38 -2.05
N LEU A 164 10.17 5.78 -1.11
CA LEU A 164 10.56 6.60 0.04
C LEU A 164 11.23 5.75 1.12
N GLU A 165 12.07 6.40 1.92
CA GLU A 165 12.81 5.81 3.04
C GLU A 165 12.43 6.57 4.31
N HIS A 166 12.73 5.99 5.47
CA HIS A 166 12.52 6.67 6.74
C HIS A 166 13.24 8.02 6.82
N ASN A 167 12.64 8.96 7.54
CA ASN A 167 13.23 10.23 7.94
C ASN A 167 13.18 10.37 9.48
N GLY A 168 13.94 11.29 10.07
CA GLY A 168 13.98 11.50 11.53
C GLY A 168 13.07 12.64 12.04
N ASN A 169 12.10 13.09 11.26
CA ASN A 169 11.25 14.26 11.55
C ASN A 169 9.84 13.81 11.98
N THR A 170 9.52 14.01 13.25
CA THR A 170 8.16 13.87 13.76
C THR A 170 7.41 15.21 13.64
N PRO A 171 6.08 15.22 13.40
CA PRO A 171 5.20 14.10 13.05
C PRO A 171 4.97 14.02 11.52
N THR A 172 5.89 13.40 10.77
CA THR A 172 5.76 13.25 9.29
C THR A 172 5.46 11.80 8.90
N LEU A 173 4.86 11.62 7.71
CA LEU A 173 4.38 10.30 7.27
C LEU A 173 5.50 9.26 7.23
N MET A 174 6.70 9.62 6.78
CA MET A 174 7.81 8.66 6.66
C MET A 174 8.75 8.65 7.88
N CYS A 175 8.31 9.11 9.06
CA CYS A 175 9.16 9.13 10.25
C CYS A 175 9.61 7.71 10.68
N GLY A 176 10.87 7.58 11.12
CA GLY A 176 11.48 6.36 11.64
C GLY A 176 12.50 6.66 12.77
N PRO A 177 12.52 5.91 13.90
CA PRO A 177 11.63 4.78 14.21
C PRO A 177 10.16 5.23 14.28
N CYS A 178 9.24 4.35 13.85
CA CYS A 178 7.86 4.70 13.56
C CYS A 178 7.08 5.13 14.81
N GLU A 179 7.08 6.43 15.09
CA GLU A 179 6.31 7.05 16.19
C GLU A 179 4.84 7.28 15.83
N HIS A 180 4.34 6.76 14.71
CA HIS A 180 2.92 6.87 14.32
C HIS A 180 1.95 6.34 15.37
N LEU A 181 2.45 5.43 16.22
CA LEU A 181 1.74 4.85 17.36
C LEU A 181 1.57 5.84 18.52
N LEU A 182 2.36 6.90 18.59
CA LEU A 182 2.37 7.90 19.67
C LEU A 182 1.47 9.10 19.38
N TYR A 183 1.19 9.38 18.10
CA TYR A 183 0.41 10.53 17.65
C TYR A 183 -0.98 10.11 17.16
N TRP A 184 -1.80 9.55 18.06
CA TRP A 184 -3.17 9.14 17.72
C TRP A 184 -4.14 10.32 17.69
N SER A 185 -5.22 10.17 16.93
CA SER A 185 -6.32 11.12 16.79
C SER A 185 -7.62 10.37 16.54
N GLU A 186 -8.72 10.91 17.04
CA GLU A 186 -10.07 10.42 16.71
C GLU A 186 -10.50 10.78 15.27
N GLN A 187 -9.77 11.69 14.62
CA GLN A 187 -10.03 12.12 13.24
C GLN A 187 -9.13 11.35 12.25
N PRO A 188 -9.62 10.97 11.07
CA PRO A 188 -8.84 10.29 10.03
C PRO A 188 -7.91 11.29 9.32
N LEU A 189 -6.78 11.62 9.95
CA LEU A 189 -5.79 12.56 9.43
C LEU A 189 -4.54 11.82 8.94
N PHE A 190 -4.07 12.14 7.73
CA PHE A 190 -2.76 11.70 7.25
C PHE A 190 -1.66 12.67 7.69
N PHE A 191 -0.52 12.13 8.11
CA PHE A 191 0.67 12.94 8.35
C PHE A 191 1.22 13.53 7.04
N PRO A 192 1.83 14.72 7.09
CA PRO A 192 2.40 15.35 5.91
C PRO A 192 3.71 14.67 5.47
N LEU A 193 4.05 14.84 4.20
CA LEU A 193 5.39 14.56 3.68
C LEU A 193 6.34 15.75 3.87
N THR A 194 7.62 15.45 4.04
CA THR A 194 8.68 16.48 4.01
C THR A 194 8.92 16.99 2.59
N ALA A 195 9.52 18.18 2.47
CA ALA A 195 9.99 18.69 1.18
C ALA A 195 11.01 17.74 0.51
N ARG A 196 11.85 17.06 1.31
CA ARG A 196 12.84 16.09 0.82
C ARG A 196 12.18 14.86 0.20
N GLU A 197 11.12 14.34 0.83
CA GLU A 197 10.33 13.23 0.28
C GLU A 197 9.61 13.61 -1.01
N ARG A 198 8.92 14.76 -1.01
CA ARG A 198 8.26 15.29 -2.21
C ARG A 198 9.25 15.44 -3.37
N GLY A 199 10.43 16.02 -3.12
CA GLY A 199 11.49 16.14 -4.12
C GLY A 199 12.08 14.80 -4.56
N ARG A 200 12.11 13.78 -3.69
CA ARG A 200 12.53 12.42 -4.06
C ARG A 200 11.51 11.75 -4.98
N LEU A 201 10.22 11.85 -4.70
CA LEU A 201 9.17 11.33 -5.58
C LEU A 201 9.27 11.93 -6.97
N GLN A 202 9.54 13.23 -7.06
CA GLN A 202 9.79 13.88 -8.34
C GLN A 202 10.98 13.26 -9.07
N ARG A 203 12.14 13.09 -8.42
CA ARG A 203 13.30 12.47 -9.08
C ARG A 203 13.07 11.02 -9.53
N LEU A 204 12.24 10.27 -8.80
CA LEU A 204 11.98 8.85 -9.11
C LEU A 204 10.90 8.65 -10.18
N HIS A 205 9.89 9.53 -10.21
CA HIS A 205 8.66 9.33 -10.99
C HIS A 205 8.38 10.44 -11.99
N GLN A 206 9.25 11.45 -12.11
CA GLN A 206 9.25 12.32 -13.27
C GLN A 206 9.61 11.47 -14.48
N ALA A 207 8.57 11.12 -15.23
CA ALA A 207 8.74 10.57 -16.55
C ALA A 207 9.28 11.68 -17.46
N GLU A 208 10.37 11.40 -18.16
CA GLU A 208 10.75 12.12 -19.38
C GLU A 208 9.56 12.21 -20.35
#